data_AF-A0A9N9K533-F1
#
_entry.id   AF-A0A9N9K533-F1
#
_cell.length_a   1.000
_cell.length_b   1.000
_cell.length_c   1.000
_cell.angle_alpha   90.00
_cell.angle_beta   90.00
_cell.angle_gamma   90.00
#
_symmetry.space_group_name_H-M   'P 1'
#
loop_
_entity.id
_entity.type
_entity.pdbx_description
1 polymer ?
#
loop_
_entity_poly.entity_id
_entity_poly.type
_entity_poly.pdbx_seq_one_letter_code
_entity_poly.pdbx_strand_id
1 'polypeptide(L)'
;PNGGFPPSDTLANLFGFESQDQLLNLYKSHCREDRILKHNNHTVWTTSMILWFLRFLLKDYRSEWGGIYERAEQFISKEINDLEMEETVVASGRKAVRERFDIGEPGTRILKCQQNTGAYYFTDDLAKSFGYENAEKLQTAFYEYRNSKTKSQKISQISPSVWATMMVLYFYRYVAVDQKKEWFQTYERSYRWLWAQLKGNEALEQECFDIVKSFIKDCHGVRDDVMEMDRNFEKEIADMIDSIKNPQKDRGIVQKPYGIARIEIKSAKHLKQADSWLAGGASDPYVRISNLSTSWVYGDSRVIYNNCDPVWDQVFYIPVYDIQEKFNLQ
;
A
#
# COMPACT_ATOMS: atom_id res chain seq x y z
N PRO A 1 -23.76 22.06 0.54
CA PRO A 1 -22.77 22.27 1.62
C PRO A 1 -21.34 22.23 1.06
N ASN A 2 -20.41 22.98 1.65
CA ASN A 2 -19.02 23.13 1.19
C ASN A 2 -18.12 21.88 1.42
N GLY A 3 -18.69 20.77 1.92
CA GLY A 3 -17.98 19.50 2.14
C GLY A 3 -17.34 19.37 3.53
N GLY A 4 -17.12 20.46 4.24
CA GLY A 4 -16.55 20.43 5.59
C GLY A 4 -17.55 20.01 6.67
N PHE A 5 -17.05 19.33 7.70
CA PHE A 5 -17.77 18.98 8.92
C PHE A 5 -17.20 19.75 10.10
N PRO A 6 -17.79 20.90 10.49
CA PRO A 6 -17.30 21.68 11.61
C PRO A 6 -17.39 20.90 12.94
N PRO A 7 -16.47 21.15 13.88
CA PRO A 7 -16.57 20.59 15.24
C PRO A 7 -17.90 21.00 15.88
N SER A 8 -18.55 20.04 16.51
CA SER A 8 -19.78 20.25 17.26
C SER A 8 -19.96 19.13 18.27
N ASP A 9 -20.73 19.37 19.32
CA ASP A 9 -21.01 18.34 20.33
C ASP A 9 -21.83 17.19 19.73
N THR A 10 -22.67 17.44 18.72
CA THR A 10 -23.34 16.39 17.94
C THR A 10 -22.33 15.47 17.24
N LEU A 11 -21.30 16.04 16.63
CA LEU A 11 -20.24 15.27 15.98
C LEU A 11 -19.40 14.53 17.02
N ALA A 12 -19.08 15.15 18.16
CA ALA A 12 -18.40 14.49 19.27
C ALA A 12 -19.18 13.27 19.79
N ASN A 13 -20.50 13.41 19.95
CA ASN A 13 -21.39 12.34 20.38
C ASN A 13 -21.39 11.14 19.41
N LEU A 14 -21.19 11.35 18.09
CA LEU A 14 -21.04 10.27 17.12
C LEU A 14 -19.82 9.38 17.44
N PHE A 15 -18.78 9.99 17.99
CA PHE A 15 -17.59 9.30 18.47
C PHE A 15 -17.73 8.90 19.94
N GLY A 16 -18.87 9.14 20.61
CA GLY A 16 -19.09 8.83 22.02
C GLY A 16 -18.32 9.73 22.99
N PHE A 17 -18.03 10.96 22.59
CA PHE A 17 -17.46 12.01 23.44
C PHE A 17 -18.53 13.02 23.84
N GLU A 18 -18.39 13.60 25.03
CA GLU A 18 -19.36 14.56 25.59
C GLU A 18 -19.19 15.98 25.05
N SER A 19 -18.02 16.29 24.46
CA SER A 19 -17.73 17.62 23.92
C SER A 19 -16.82 17.57 22.71
N GLN A 20 -16.93 18.59 21.86
CA GLN A 20 -16.02 18.78 20.73
C GLN A 20 -14.54 18.86 21.14
N ASP A 21 -14.21 19.34 22.34
CA ASP A 21 -12.82 19.43 22.81
C ASP A 21 -12.19 18.05 23.01
N GLN A 22 -12.96 17.09 23.55
CA GLN A 22 -12.50 15.70 23.71
C GLN A 22 -12.20 15.06 22.34
N LEU A 23 -13.06 15.31 21.35
CA LEU A 23 -12.85 14.84 19.99
C LEU A 23 -11.61 15.46 19.34
N LEU A 24 -11.41 16.77 19.50
CA LEU A 24 -10.23 17.46 18.97
C LEU A 24 -8.95 16.99 19.66
N ASN A 25 -8.99 16.68 20.95
CA ASN A 25 -7.84 16.13 21.68
C ASN A 25 -7.47 14.72 21.20
N LEU A 26 -8.44 13.88 20.85
CA LEU A 26 -8.18 12.60 20.19
C LEU A 26 -7.47 12.80 18.85
N TYR A 27 -7.87 13.78 18.04
CA TYR A 27 -7.15 14.06 16.80
C TYR A 27 -5.69 14.49 17.06
N LYS A 28 -5.51 15.41 18.02
CA LYS A 28 -4.19 15.96 18.38
C LYS A 28 -3.21 14.89 18.86
N SER A 29 -3.67 13.87 19.59
CA SER A 29 -2.78 12.78 20.06
C SER A 29 -2.15 11.99 18.91
N HIS A 30 -2.74 12.04 17.71
CA HIS A 30 -2.29 11.31 16.53
C HIS A 30 -1.62 12.15 15.45
N CYS A 31 -1.75 13.48 15.51
CA CYS A 31 -1.08 14.39 14.58
C CYS A 31 0.28 14.83 15.14
N ARG A 32 1.37 14.42 14.48
CA ARG A 32 2.76 14.75 14.88
C ARG A 32 3.34 15.97 14.15
N GLU A 33 2.56 16.57 13.26
CA GLU A 33 3.01 17.66 12.39
C GLU A 33 2.56 19.01 12.96
N ASP A 34 3.53 19.76 13.48
CA ASP A 34 3.33 21.07 14.10
C ASP A 34 2.67 22.07 13.16
N ARG A 35 2.94 22.00 11.85
CA ARG A 35 2.35 22.93 10.88
C ARG A 35 0.82 22.81 10.84
N ILE A 36 0.30 21.59 10.91
CA ILE A 36 -1.14 21.29 10.92
C ILE A 36 -1.77 21.72 12.26
N LEU A 37 -1.08 21.45 13.37
CA LEU A 37 -1.54 21.84 14.70
C LEU A 37 -1.58 23.37 14.88
N LYS A 38 -0.60 24.09 14.31
CA LYS A 38 -0.50 25.57 14.36
C LYS A 38 -1.54 26.26 13.48
N HIS A 39 -1.91 25.66 12.34
CA HIS A 39 -2.93 26.23 11.46
C HIS A 39 -4.34 26.20 12.08
N ASN A 40 -4.56 25.35 13.10
CA ASN A 40 -5.74 25.31 13.97
C ASN A 40 -7.09 25.24 13.21
N ASN A 41 -7.10 24.70 11.99
CA ASN A 41 -8.32 24.51 11.21
C ASN A 41 -9.02 23.23 11.69
N HIS A 42 -9.74 23.35 12.80
CA HIS A 42 -10.42 22.23 13.44
C HIS A 42 -11.45 21.55 12.54
N THR A 43 -12.05 22.28 11.59
CA THR A 43 -12.97 21.73 10.59
C THR A 43 -12.28 20.71 9.69
N VAL A 44 -11.03 20.94 9.30
CA VAL A 44 -10.25 19.97 8.51
C VAL A 44 -10.00 18.69 9.33
N TRP A 45 -9.73 18.81 10.62
CA TRP A 45 -9.50 17.67 11.50
C TRP A 45 -10.76 16.81 11.64
N THR A 46 -11.89 17.41 11.99
CA THR A 46 -13.16 16.69 12.14
C THR A 46 -13.67 16.15 10.80
N THR A 47 -13.48 16.87 9.70
CA THR A 47 -13.77 16.37 8.34
C THR A 47 -12.96 15.11 8.04
N SER A 48 -11.65 15.12 8.33
CA SER A 48 -10.80 13.94 8.11
C SER A 48 -11.21 12.74 8.97
N MET A 49 -11.66 12.95 10.21
CA MET A 49 -12.18 11.87 11.05
C MET A 49 -13.49 11.31 10.52
N ILE A 50 -14.38 12.17 10.00
CA ILE A 50 -15.63 11.74 9.38
C ILE A 50 -15.39 10.92 8.11
N LEU A 51 -14.42 11.29 7.26
CA LEU A 51 -14.04 10.47 6.09
C LEU A 51 -13.75 9.01 6.49
N TRP A 52 -13.02 8.82 7.60
CA TRP A 52 -12.68 7.49 8.09
C TRP A 52 -13.80 6.80 8.87
N PHE A 53 -14.63 7.54 9.59
CA PHE A 53 -15.83 7.00 10.22
C PHE A 53 -16.76 6.39 9.15
N LEU A 54 -17.03 7.14 8.07
CA LEU A 54 -17.84 6.66 6.95
C LEU A 54 -17.26 5.38 6.34
N ARG A 55 -15.95 5.40 6.05
CA ARG A 55 -15.25 4.27 5.42
C ARG A 55 -15.20 3.01 6.28
N PHE A 56 -14.96 3.13 7.58
CA PHE A 56 -14.79 1.95 8.44
C PHE A 56 -16.10 1.43 9.01
N LEU A 57 -16.97 2.32 9.48
CA LEU A 57 -18.13 1.94 10.29
C LEU A 57 -19.41 1.91 9.46
N LEU A 58 -19.49 2.69 8.39
CA LEU A 58 -20.66 2.75 7.51
C LEU A 58 -20.39 2.14 6.13
N LYS A 59 -19.44 1.21 6.03
CA LYS A 59 -19.06 0.56 4.76
C LYS A 59 -20.26 -0.06 4.03
N ASP A 60 -21.23 -0.61 4.76
CA ASP A 60 -22.41 -1.26 4.19
C ASP A 60 -23.44 -0.24 3.64
N TYR A 61 -23.34 1.02 4.06
CA TYR A 61 -24.21 2.14 3.67
C TYR A 61 -23.56 3.09 2.65
N ARG A 62 -22.52 2.62 1.95
CA ARG A 62 -21.68 3.44 1.07
C ARG A 62 -22.43 4.32 0.07
N SER A 63 -23.52 3.83 -0.52
CA SER A 63 -24.34 4.64 -1.45
C SER A 63 -24.90 5.91 -0.86
N GLU A 64 -25.15 5.91 0.44
CA GLU A 64 -25.84 7.00 1.11
C GLU A 64 -24.86 8.15 1.37
N TRP A 65 -23.56 7.84 1.46
CA TRP A 65 -22.53 8.81 1.79
C TRP A 65 -21.46 9.05 0.71
N GLY A 66 -21.43 8.31 -0.40
CA GLY A 66 -20.42 8.48 -1.46
C GLY A 66 -20.24 9.92 -1.94
N GLY A 67 -21.33 10.62 -2.29
CA GLY A 67 -21.25 12.03 -2.68
C GLY A 67 -20.91 12.99 -1.52
N ILE A 68 -21.15 12.59 -0.27
CA ILE A 68 -20.72 13.34 0.92
C ILE A 68 -19.21 13.24 1.07
N TYR A 69 -18.68 12.04 0.86
CA TYR A 69 -17.27 11.71 0.93
C TYR A 69 -16.44 12.51 -0.09
N GLU A 70 -16.83 12.51 -1.37
CA GLU A 70 -16.14 13.27 -2.42
C GLU A 70 -16.06 14.77 -2.12
N ARG A 71 -17.16 15.36 -1.63
CA ARG A 71 -17.18 16.78 -1.26
C ARG A 71 -16.27 17.07 -0.07
N ALA A 72 -16.16 16.14 0.87
CA ALA A 72 -15.31 16.29 2.05
C ALA A 72 -13.82 16.14 1.71
N GLU A 73 -13.44 15.28 0.76
CA GLU A 73 -12.08 15.26 0.19
C GLU A 73 -11.75 16.58 -0.49
N GLN A 74 -12.59 17.04 -1.42
CA GLN A 74 -12.39 18.31 -2.13
C GLN A 74 -12.26 19.50 -1.17
N PHE A 75 -12.99 19.46 -0.05
CA PHE A 75 -12.85 20.45 1.01
C PHE A 75 -11.45 20.42 1.63
N ILE A 76 -10.93 19.25 2.04
CA ILE A 76 -9.59 19.14 2.64
C ILE A 76 -8.51 19.59 1.66
N SER A 77 -8.55 19.13 0.40
CA SER A 77 -7.54 19.50 -0.61
C SER A 77 -7.53 21.01 -0.85
N LYS A 78 -8.70 21.64 -0.85
CA LYS A 78 -8.82 23.10 -1.00
C LYS A 78 -8.26 23.87 0.19
N GLU A 79 -8.48 23.41 1.41
CA GLU A 79 -8.05 24.09 2.63
C GLU A 79 -6.56 23.94 2.92
N ILE A 80 -5.97 22.79 2.58
CA ILE A 80 -4.55 22.50 2.85
C ILE A 80 -3.66 22.93 1.69
N ASN A 81 -4.08 22.71 0.44
CA ASN A 81 -3.34 23.07 -0.78
C ASN A 81 -1.85 22.64 -0.77
N ASP A 82 -1.55 21.52 -0.09
CA ASP A 82 -0.23 20.90 0.06
C ASP A 82 -0.44 19.40 0.24
N LEU A 83 0.11 18.61 -0.68
CA LEU A 83 -0.15 17.17 -0.77
C LEU A 83 0.44 16.38 0.42
N GLU A 84 1.59 16.80 0.97
CA GLU A 84 2.22 16.14 2.12
C GLU A 84 1.43 16.40 3.41
N MET A 85 0.96 17.64 3.59
CA MET A 85 0.12 18.00 4.73
C MET A 85 -1.25 17.34 4.64
N GLU A 86 -1.85 17.26 3.45
CA GLU A 86 -3.14 16.61 3.23
C GLU A 86 -3.08 15.13 3.62
N GLU A 87 -2.07 14.40 3.15
CA GLU A 87 -1.84 13.02 3.56
C GLU A 87 -1.69 12.89 5.08
N THR A 88 -0.98 13.81 5.72
CA THR A 88 -0.78 13.80 7.18
C THR A 88 -2.07 14.06 7.94
N VAL A 89 -2.91 14.98 7.45
CA VAL A 89 -4.24 15.27 8.00
C VAL A 89 -5.12 14.03 7.95
N VAL A 90 -5.21 13.42 6.77
CA VAL A 90 -6.05 12.24 6.52
C VAL A 90 -5.54 11.04 7.34
N ALA A 91 -4.23 10.84 7.43
CA ALA A 91 -3.63 9.75 8.22
C ALA A 91 -3.85 9.93 9.73
N SER A 92 -3.84 11.17 10.23
CA SER A 92 -4.10 11.47 11.64
C SER A 92 -5.56 11.17 12.00
N GLY A 93 -6.51 11.58 11.13
CA GLY A 93 -7.93 11.26 11.29
C GLY A 93 -8.18 9.76 11.29
N ARG A 94 -7.48 9.02 10.41
CA ARG A 94 -7.54 7.55 10.36
C ARG A 94 -7.17 6.90 11.69
N LYS A 95 -6.03 7.29 12.25
CA LYS A 95 -5.51 6.72 13.50
C LYS A 95 -6.46 7.00 14.66
N ALA A 96 -6.98 8.22 14.74
CA ALA A 96 -7.99 8.61 15.72
C ALA A 96 -9.24 7.73 15.65
N VAL A 97 -9.80 7.51 14.46
CA VAL A 97 -10.99 6.66 14.30
C VAL A 97 -10.66 5.21 14.62
N ARG A 98 -9.50 4.69 14.21
CA ARG A 98 -9.11 3.31 14.51
C ARG A 98 -8.95 3.06 16.00
N GLU A 99 -8.22 3.92 16.71
CA GLU A 99 -8.09 3.83 18.15
C GLU A 99 -9.46 3.90 18.81
N ARG A 100 -10.32 4.84 18.38
CA ARG A 100 -11.60 5.06 19.02
C ARG A 100 -12.56 3.88 18.90
N PHE A 101 -12.53 3.17 17.79
CA PHE A 101 -13.48 2.09 17.48
C PHE A 101 -12.83 0.71 17.44
N ASP A 102 -11.61 0.56 17.94
CA ASP A 102 -10.84 -0.69 17.95
C ASP A 102 -10.77 -1.37 16.56
N ILE A 103 -10.58 -0.56 15.52
CA ILE A 103 -10.49 -1.04 14.13
C ILE A 103 -9.03 -1.42 13.85
N GLY A 104 -8.77 -2.72 13.74
CA GLY A 104 -7.45 -3.24 13.40
C GLY A 104 -6.90 -2.69 12.07
N GLU A 105 -5.57 -2.64 11.92
CA GLU A 105 -4.94 -2.19 10.68
C GLU A 105 -5.30 -3.10 9.49
N PRO A 106 -6.06 -2.60 8.50
CA PRO A 106 -6.27 -3.32 7.26
C PRO A 106 -4.94 -3.36 6.50
N GLY A 107 -4.54 -4.54 6.04
CA GLY A 107 -3.48 -4.66 5.02
C GLY A 107 -2.12 -5.14 5.52
N THR A 108 -1.72 -5.00 6.79
CA THR A 108 -0.38 -5.44 7.22
C THR A 108 -0.17 -6.95 7.08
N ARG A 109 -1.22 -7.76 7.25
CA ARG A 109 -1.13 -9.22 7.04
C ARG A 109 -0.99 -9.58 5.57
N ILE A 110 -1.87 -9.05 4.71
CA ILE A 110 -1.82 -9.32 3.26
C ILE A 110 -0.53 -8.78 2.64
N LEU A 111 -0.04 -7.60 3.07
CA LEU A 111 1.26 -7.05 2.66
C LEU A 111 2.41 -8.00 2.99
N LYS A 112 2.40 -8.61 4.19
CA LYS A 112 3.41 -9.60 4.61
C LYS A 112 3.35 -10.91 3.83
N CYS A 113 2.29 -11.18 3.08
CA CYS A 113 2.15 -12.39 2.27
C CYS A 113 2.83 -12.29 0.90
N GLN A 114 3.41 -11.13 0.52
CA GLN A 114 4.09 -10.99 -0.77
C GLN A 114 5.35 -11.86 -0.82
N GLN A 115 5.47 -12.67 -1.87
CA GLN A 115 6.68 -13.43 -2.13
C GLN A 115 7.83 -12.52 -2.58
N ASN A 116 9.06 -13.04 -2.48
CA ASN A 116 10.26 -12.37 -3.03
C ASN A 116 10.19 -12.14 -4.55
N THR A 117 9.27 -12.76 -5.27
CA THR A 117 9.04 -12.50 -6.69
C THR A 117 8.10 -11.33 -6.94
N GLY A 118 7.35 -10.88 -5.93
CA GLY A 118 6.21 -9.97 -6.08
C GLY A 118 4.86 -10.67 -6.19
N ALA A 119 4.82 -12.01 -6.25
CA ALA A 119 3.57 -12.76 -6.35
C ALA A 119 2.83 -12.87 -5.01
N TYR A 120 1.51 -13.06 -5.09
CA TYR A 120 0.66 -13.50 -4.00
C TYR A 120 0.02 -14.85 -4.29
N TYR A 121 -0.45 -15.51 -3.23
CA TYR A 121 -1.22 -16.74 -3.29
C TYR A 121 -2.59 -16.53 -2.63
N PHE A 122 -3.52 -17.44 -2.90
CA PHE A 122 -4.76 -17.52 -2.13
C PHE A 122 -4.40 -17.88 -0.69
N THR A 123 -4.72 -16.99 0.24
CA THR A 123 -4.54 -17.19 1.68
C THR A 123 -5.86 -16.97 2.40
N ASP A 124 -5.98 -17.49 3.61
CA ASP A 124 -7.19 -17.28 4.42
C ASP A 124 -7.40 -15.80 4.75
N ASP A 125 -6.32 -15.03 4.88
CA ASP A 125 -6.41 -13.58 5.08
C ASP A 125 -6.97 -12.88 3.83
N LEU A 126 -6.56 -13.31 2.64
CA LEU A 126 -7.15 -12.83 1.39
C LEU A 126 -8.63 -13.23 1.30
N ALA A 127 -8.97 -14.49 1.59
CA ALA A 127 -10.33 -14.98 1.57
C ALA A 127 -11.26 -14.18 2.46
N LYS A 128 -10.84 -13.91 3.71
CA LYS A 128 -11.59 -13.09 4.66
C LYS A 128 -11.84 -11.67 4.15
N SER A 129 -10.88 -11.09 3.42
CA SER A 129 -11.06 -9.76 2.81
C SER A 129 -12.17 -9.73 1.74
N PHE A 130 -12.46 -10.87 1.12
CA PHE A 130 -13.53 -11.08 0.15
C PHE A 130 -14.80 -11.69 0.77
N GLY A 131 -14.87 -11.84 2.10
CA GLY A 131 -16.02 -12.42 2.79
C GLY A 131 -16.11 -13.96 2.71
N TYR A 132 -15.03 -14.63 2.32
CA TYR A 132 -14.95 -16.09 2.30
C TYR A 132 -14.24 -16.62 3.55
N GLU A 133 -14.59 -17.84 3.98
CA GLU A 133 -14.03 -18.44 5.19
C GLU A 133 -12.55 -18.80 5.07
N ASN A 134 -12.12 -19.26 3.89
CA ASN A 134 -10.76 -19.75 3.65
C ASN A 134 -10.35 -19.64 2.16
N ALA A 135 -9.05 -19.81 1.92
CA ALA A 135 -8.43 -19.68 0.60
C ALA A 135 -9.08 -20.59 -0.46
N GLU A 136 -9.41 -21.83 -0.10
CA GLU A 136 -9.97 -22.83 -1.02
C GLU A 136 -11.36 -22.43 -1.51
N LYS A 137 -12.22 -21.94 -0.61
CA LYS A 137 -13.57 -21.47 -0.95
C LYS A 137 -13.53 -20.25 -1.86
N LEU A 138 -12.66 -19.28 -1.57
CA LEU A 138 -12.48 -18.11 -2.45
C LEU A 138 -12.00 -18.54 -3.84
N GLN A 139 -10.96 -19.38 -3.90
CA GLN A 139 -10.39 -19.82 -5.17
C GLN A 139 -11.41 -20.59 -6.02
N THR A 140 -12.19 -21.48 -5.40
CA THR A 140 -13.23 -22.26 -6.06
C THR A 140 -14.31 -21.33 -6.64
N ALA A 141 -14.85 -20.43 -5.81
CA ALA A 141 -15.86 -19.47 -6.25
C ALA A 141 -15.37 -18.59 -7.41
N PHE A 142 -14.12 -18.12 -7.33
CA PHE A 142 -13.52 -17.33 -8.41
C PHE A 142 -13.37 -18.12 -9.71
N TYR A 143 -12.98 -19.39 -9.66
CA TYR A 143 -12.83 -20.22 -10.86
C TYR A 143 -14.17 -20.59 -11.50
N GLU A 144 -15.19 -20.89 -10.71
CA GLU A 144 -16.56 -21.07 -11.21
C GLU A 144 -17.04 -19.80 -11.92
N TYR A 145 -16.83 -18.64 -11.29
CA TYR A 145 -17.16 -17.34 -11.88
C TYR A 145 -16.42 -17.10 -13.20
N ARG A 146 -15.10 -17.25 -13.22
CA ARG A 146 -14.27 -17.07 -14.42
C ARG A 146 -14.75 -17.96 -15.57
N ASN A 147 -15.00 -19.24 -15.29
CA ASN A 147 -15.45 -20.20 -16.29
C ASN A 147 -16.86 -19.89 -16.82
N SER A 148 -17.69 -19.19 -16.04
CA SER A 148 -18.98 -18.68 -16.51
C SER A 148 -18.86 -17.49 -17.48
N LYS A 149 -17.78 -16.70 -17.38
CA LYS A 149 -17.57 -15.49 -18.19
C LYS A 149 -16.81 -15.73 -19.48
N THR A 150 -15.87 -16.68 -19.51
CA THR A 150 -15.05 -16.94 -20.70
C THR A 150 -14.71 -18.42 -20.84
N LYS A 151 -14.65 -18.88 -22.09
CA LYS A 151 -14.16 -20.22 -22.48
C LYS A 151 -12.77 -20.16 -23.10
N SER A 152 -12.07 -19.03 -22.98
CA SER A 152 -10.73 -18.84 -23.55
C SER A 152 -9.73 -19.84 -22.98
N GLN A 153 -9.10 -20.63 -23.86
CA GLN A 153 -8.07 -21.60 -23.48
C GLN A 153 -6.81 -20.93 -22.91
N LYS A 154 -6.55 -19.66 -23.26
CA LYS A 154 -5.44 -18.89 -22.70
C LYS A 154 -5.71 -18.50 -21.25
N ILE A 155 -6.95 -18.11 -20.95
CA ILE A 155 -7.39 -17.73 -19.59
C ILE A 155 -7.41 -18.94 -18.65
N SER A 156 -7.82 -20.11 -19.12
CA SER A 156 -7.85 -21.33 -18.30
C SER A 156 -6.46 -21.82 -17.88
N GLN A 157 -5.41 -21.46 -18.63
CA GLN A 157 -4.01 -21.80 -18.34
C GLN A 157 -3.31 -20.83 -17.39
N ILE A 158 -3.94 -19.70 -17.03
CA ILE A 158 -3.37 -18.73 -16.10
C ILE A 158 -3.25 -19.34 -14.71
N SER A 159 -2.08 -19.19 -14.10
CA SER A 159 -1.76 -19.78 -12.80
C SER A 159 -2.59 -19.15 -11.65
N PRO A 160 -2.85 -19.91 -10.57
CA PRO A 160 -3.56 -19.38 -9.40
C PRO A 160 -2.91 -18.14 -8.78
N SER A 161 -1.57 -18.07 -8.80
CA SER A 161 -0.84 -16.94 -8.24
C SER A 161 -1.03 -15.65 -9.03
N VAL A 162 -1.23 -15.72 -10.35
CA VAL A 162 -1.57 -14.53 -11.16
C VAL A 162 -2.92 -13.97 -10.74
N TRP A 163 -3.93 -14.84 -10.56
CA TRP A 163 -5.26 -14.43 -10.10
C TRP A 163 -5.25 -13.84 -8.70
N ALA A 164 -4.60 -14.52 -7.74
CA ALA A 164 -4.46 -14.02 -6.38
C ALA A 164 -3.72 -12.67 -6.35
N THR A 165 -2.68 -12.51 -7.16
CA THR A 165 -1.95 -11.24 -7.28
C THR A 165 -2.85 -10.13 -7.81
N MET A 166 -3.64 -10.38 -8.86
CA MET A 166 -4.61 -9.39 -9.38
C MET A 166 -5.64 -8.98 -8.34
N MET A 167 -6.18 -9.95 -7.58
CA MET A 167 -7.12 -9.68 -6.51
C MET A 167 -6.52 -8.80 -5.41
N VAL A 168 -5.27 -9.06 -5.01
CA VAL A 168 -4.55 -8.25 -4.02
C VAL A 168 -4.25 -6.85 -4.56
N LEU A 169 -3.85 -6.71 -5.83
CA LEU A 169 -3.65 -5.39 -6.45
C LEU A 169 -4.95 -4.57 -6.44
N TYR A 170 -6.10 -5.19 -6.75
CA TYR A 170 -7.39 -4.53 -6.62
C TYR A 170 -7.77 -4.23 -5.16
N PHE A 171 -7.48 -5.12 -4.23
CA PHE A 171 -7.65 -4.83 -2.81
C PHE A 171 -6.87 -3.55 -2.42
N TYR A 172 -5.63 -3.38 -2.89
CA TYR A 172 -4.88 -2.13 -2.67
C TYR A 172 -5.58 -0.91 -3.29
N ARG A 173 -6.07 -1.05 -4.53
CA ARG A 173 -6.80 -0.01 -5.27
C ARG A 173 -8.14 0.39 -4.67
N TYR A 174 -8.75 -0.45 -3.84
CA TYR A 174 -10.09 -0.18 -3.31
C TYR A 174 -10.13 0.04 -1.80
N VAL A 175 -9.33 -0.72 -1.05
CA VAL A 175 -9.40 -0.77 0.42
C VAL A 175 -8.24 -0.03 1.06
N ALA A 176 -7.09 0.04 0.38
CA ALA A 176 -5.87 0.62 0.93
C ALA A 176 -5.42 1.90 0.21
N VAL A 177 -6.25 2.52 -0.64
CA VAL A 177 -5.88 3.71 -1.47
C VAL A 177 -5.10 4.76 -0.68
N ASP A 178 -5.52 5.04 0.55
CA ASP A 178 -4.95 6.08 1.42
C ASP A 178 -3.70 5.66 2.22
N GLN A 179 -3.18 4.46 1.97
CA GLN A 179 -1.91 3.94 2.49
C GLN A 179 -0.87 3.79 1.39
N LYS A 180 -1.05 4.45 0.23
CA LYS A 180 -0.19 4.31 -0.96
C LYS A 180 1.29 4.28 -0.63
N LYS A 181 1.80 5.21 0.19
CA LYS A 181 3.22 5.23 0.61
C LYS A 181 3.72 3.90 1.21
N GLU A 182 2.86 3.16 1.90
CA GLU A 182 3.20 1.91 2.60
C GLU A 182 3.21 0.68 1.65
N TRP A 183 2.47 0.72 0.54
CA TRP A 183 2.31 -0.44 -0.35
C TRP A 183 2.65 -0.17 -1.82
N PHE A 184 2.94 1.06 -2.24
CA PHE A 184 3.17 1.40 -3.64
C PHE A 184 4.35 0.62 -4.24
N GLN A 185 5.46 0.50 -3.49
CA GLN A 185 6.60 -0.31 -3.92
C GLN A 185 6.23 -1.80 -4.07
N THR A 186 5.41 -2.29 -3.15
CA THR A 186 4.87 -3.65 -3.17
C THR A 186 3.99 -3.86 -4.41
N TYR A 187 3.12 -2.90 -4.71
CA TYR A 187 2.25 -2.89 -5.89
C TYR A 187 3.06 -2.89 -7.19
N GLU A 188 4.06 -2.01 -7.31
CA GLU A 188 4.92 -1.94 -8.49
C GLU A 188 5.62 -3.27 -8.74
N ARG A 189 6.22 -3.87 -7.71
CA ARG A 189 6.89 -5.18 -7.80
C ARG A 189 5.93 -6.28 -8.27
N SER A 190 4.72 -6.32 -7.70
CA SER A 190 3.69 -7.27 -8.08
C SER A 190 3.23 -7.07 -9.53
N TYR A 191 3.06 -5.84 -9.97
CA TYR A 191 2.66 -5.53 -11.33
C TYR A 191 3.74 -5.91 -12.35
N ARG A 192 5.03 -5.62 -12.05
CA ARG A 192 6.17 -6.07 -12.88
C ARG A 192 6.19 -7.58 -13.04
N TRP A 193 6.01 -8.31 -11.94
CA TRP A 193 5.95 -9.77 -11.97
C TRP A 193 4.76 -10.27 -12.81
N LEU A 194 3.59 -9.66 -12.64
CA LEU A 194 2.37 -10.01 -13.37
C LEU A 194 2.51 -9.78 -14.87
N TRP A 195 3.07 -8.64 -15.29
CA TRP A 195 3.34 -8.35 -16.69
C TRP A 195 4.26 -9.40 -17.34
N ALA A 196 5.27 -9.87 -16.60
CA ALA A 196 6.14 -10.95 -17.05
C ALA A 196 5.39 -12.29 -17.19
N GLN A 197 4.49 -12.63 -16.26
CA GLN A 197 3.67 -13.85 -16.36
C GLN A 197 2.73 -13.82 -17.57
N LEU A 198 2.22 -12.65 -17.92
CA LEU A 198 1.36 -12.44 -19.08
C LEU A 198 2.14 -12.28 -20.39
N LYS A 199 3.48 -12.39 -20.35
CA LYS A 199 4.38 -12.32 -21.52
C LYS A 199 4.21 -11.03 -22.32
N GLY A 200 3.89 -9.93 -21.64
CA GLY A 200 3.63 -8.63 -22.25
C GLY A 200 2.42 -8.57 -23.17
N ASN A 201 1.45 -9.46 -23.00
CA ASN A 201 0.23 -9.48 -23.78
C ASN A 201 -0.85 -8.58 -23.14
N GLU A 202 -0.98 -7.36 -23.67
CA GLU A 202 -1.93 -6.36 -23.17
C GLU A 202 -3.40 -6.78 -23.32
N ALA A 203 -3.77 -7.47 -24.41
CA ALA A 203 -5.14 -7.95 -24.59
C ALA A 203 -5.50 -9.02 -23.55
N LEU A 204 -4.57 -9.92 -23.25
CA LEU A 204 -4.74 -10.94 -22.22
C LEU A 204 -4.79 -10.34 -20.81
N GLU A 205 -3.95 -9.33 -20.57
CA GLU A 205 -3.98 -8.56 -19.33
C GLU A 205 -5.35 -7.92 -19.11
N GLN A 206 -5.85 -7.19 -20.11
CA GLN A 206 -7.14 -6.53 -20.03
C GLN A 206 -8.28 -7.53 -19.74
N GLU A 207 -8.32 -8.66 -20.45
CA GLU A 207 -9.32 -9.71 -20.23
C GLU A 207 -9.25 -10.25 -18.79
N CYS A 208 -8.05 -10.47 -18.25
CA CYS A 208 -7.88 -10.93 -16.87
C CYS A 208 -8.32 -9.88 -15.85
N PHE A 209 -7.94 -8.61 -16.01
CA PHE A 209 -8.35 -7.53 -15.11
C PHE A 209 -9.87 -7.30 -15.16
N ASP A 210 -10.51 -7.44 -16.32
CA ASP A 210 -11.96 -7.30 -16.47
C ASP A 210 -12.72 -8.41 -15.73
N ILE A 211 -12.22 -9.65 -15.79
CA ILE A 211 -12.80 -10.78 -15.06
C ILE A 211 -12.70 -10.53 -13.54
N VAL A 212 -11.52 -10.15 -13.06
CA VAL A 212 -11.30 -9.89 -11.63
C VAL A 212 -12.16 -8.70 -11.19
N LYS A 213 -12.18 -7.61 -11.96
CA LYS A 213 -13.02 -6.43 -11.66
C LYS A 213 -14.49 -6.80 -11.55
N SER A 214 -15.00 -7.60 -12.48
CA SER A 214 -16.39 -8.05 -12.49
C SER A 214 -16.70 -8.97 -11.30
N PHE A 215 -15.78 -9.90 -10.97
CA PHE A 215 -15.93 -10.76 -9.79
C PHE A 215 -16.01 -9.94 -8.50
N ILE A 216 -15.09 -8.99 -8.33
CA ILE A 216 -15.06 -8.11 -7.16
C ILE A 216 -16.34 -7.27 -7.09
N LYS A 217 -16.82 -6.78 -8.24
CA LYS A 217 -18.08 -6.04 -8.33
C LYS A 217 -19.26 -6.87 -7.84
N ASP A 218 -19.35 -8.11 -8.28
CA ASP A 218 -20.43 -9.03 -7.93
C ASP A 218 -20.32 -9.50 -6.47
N CYS A 219 -19.11 -9.71 -5.93
CA CYS A 219 -18.88 -10.12 -4.53
C CYS A 219 -19.20 -9.01 -3.52
N HIS A 220 -18.87 -7.76 -3.84
CA HIS A 220 -18.98 -6.65 -2.88
C HIS A 220 -20.12 -5.67 -3.17
N GLY A 221 -20.95 -5.94 -4.19
CA GLY A 221 -22.03 -5.02 -4.60
C GLY A 221 -21.48 -3.64 -4.95
N VAL A 222 -20.33 -3.60 -5.64
CA VAL A 222 -19.55 -2.38 -5.87
C VAL A 222 -20.34 -1.42 -6.74
N ARG A 223 -20.74 -0.28 -6.16
CA ARG A 223 -21.48 0.81 -6.82
C ARG A 223 -20.51 1.71 -7.60
N ASP A 224 -21.06 2.55 -8.47
CA ASP A 224 -20.31 3.32 -9.48
C ASP A 224 -19.29 4.32 -8.90
N ASP A 225 -19.42 4.69 -7.63
CA ASP A 225 -18.50 5.57 -6.88
C ASP A 225 -17.14 4.93 -6.60
N VAL A 226 -17.12 3.60 -6.39
CA VAL A 226 -15.87 2.84 -6.23
C VAL A 226 -15.09 2.78 -7.54
N MET A 227 -15.80 2.81 -8.67
CA MET A 227 -15.23 2.86 -10.00
C MET A 227 -14.63 4.24 -10.30
N GLU A 228 -15.09 5.32 -9.64
CA GLU A 228 -14.52 6.67 -9.77
C GLU A 228 -13.12 6.75 -9.15
N MET A 229 -12.94 6.24 -7.93
CA MET A 229 -11.61 6.21 -7.29
C MET A 229 -10.64 5.29 -8.04
N ASP A 230 -11.14 4.18 -8.58
CA ASP A 230 -10.36 3.28 -9.42
C ASP A 230 -9.85 3.98 -10.68
N ARG A 231 -10.72 4.76 -11.35
CA ARG A 231 -10.35 5.59 -12.50
C ARG A 231 -9.31 6.66 -12.14
N ASN A 232 -9.42 7.28 -10.96
CA ASN A 232 -8.46 8.28 -10.51
C ASN A 232 -7.11 7.63 -10.19
N PHE A 233 -7.12 6.48 -9.53
CA PHE A 233 -5.90 5.71 -9.28
C PHE A 233 -5.24 5.24 -10.58
N GLU A 234 -6.01 4.74 -11.56
CA GLU A 234 -5.51 4.35 -12.88
C GLU A 234 -4.77 5.49 -13.57
N LYS A 235 -5.30 6.72 -13.49
CA LYS A 235 -4.61 7.91 -14.03
C LYS A 235 -3.29 8.18 -13.32
N GLU A 236 -3.25 8.06 -11.99
CA GLU A 236 -2.05 8.32 -11.20
C GLU A 236 -0.93 7.30 -11.43
N ILE A 237 -1.28 6.03 -11.66
CA ILE A 237 -0.28 4.98 -11.91
C ILE A 237 0.07 4.83 -13.39
N ALA A 238 -0.64 5.52 -14.30
CA ALA A 238 -0.53 5.34 -15.74
C ALA A 238 0.93 5.43 -16.23
N ASP A 239 1.69 6.41 -15.78
CA ASP A 239 3.10 6.60 -16.18
C ASP A 239 3.98 5.44 -15.71
N MET A 240 3.78 4.96 -14.47
CA MET A 240 4.49 3.80 -13.94
C MET A 240 4.15 2.54 -14.74
N ILE A 241 2.87 2.32 -15.05
CA ILE A 241 2.41 1.18 -15.86
C ILE A 241 2.98 1.27 -17.29
N ASP A 242 2.98 2.44 -17.93
CA ASP A 242 3.56 2.66 -19.25
C ASP A 242 5.07 2.36 -19.24
N SER A 243 5.81 2.76 -18.20
CA SER A 243 7.24 2.45 -18.05
C SER A 243 7.50 0.94 -17.92
N ILE A 244 6.60 0.19 -17.28
CA ILE A 244 6.71 -1.26 -17.10
C ILE A 244 6.35 -2.00 -18.40
N LYS A 245 5.28 -1.57 -19.07
CA LYS A 245 4.81 -2.18 -20.33
C LYS A 245 5.75 -1.90 -21.49
N ASN A 246 6.25 -0.68 -21.54
CA ASN A 246 7.11 -0.16 -22.58
C ASN A 246 8.49 0.23 -22.03
N PRO A 247 9.29 -0.74 -21.54
CA PRO A 247 10.64 -0.47 -21.05
C PRO A 247 11.59 -0.01 -22.17
N GLN A 248 11.10 0.09 -23.41
CA GLN A 248 11.77 0.63 -24.60
C GLN A 248 11.40 2.10 -24.88
N LYS A 249 10.31 2.64 -24.34
CA LYS A 249 9.91 4.05 -24.52
C LYS A 249 10.85 4.97 -23.74
N ASP A 250 11.30 4.53 -22.57
CA ASP A 250 12.43 5.10 -21.84
C ASP A 250 13.79 4.82 -22.50
N ARG A 251 13.85 3.94 -23.52
CA ARG A 251 15.03 3.77 -24.38
C ARG A 251 15.11 4.79 -25.52
N GLY A 252 14.47 5.94 -25.35
CA GLY A 252 15.04 7.18 -25.87
C GLY A 252 16.44 7.43 -25.31
N ILE A 253 16.78 6.86 -24.14
CA ILE A 253 18.15 6.74 -23.67
C ILE A 253 18.30 5.37 -23.00
N VAL A 254 18.80 4.35 -23.73
CA VAL A 254 19.55 3.29 -23.03
C VAL A 254 20.73 4.00 -22.40
N GLN A 255 20.62 4.39 -21.13
CA GLN A 255 21.74 4.96 -20.43
C GLN A 255 22.70 3.79 -20.23
N LYS A 256 23.73 3.74 -21.07
CA LYS A 256 24.88 2.88 -20.86
C LYS A 256 25.31 3.12 -19.41
N PRO A 257 25.36 2.10 -18.54
CA PRO A 257 25.78 2.32 -17.17
C PRO A 257 27.15 2.98 -17.23
N TYR A 258 27.35 4.03 -16.41
CA TYR A 258 28.65 4.68 -16.30
C TYR A 258 29.72 3.66 -15.90
N GLY A 259 29.33 2.65 -15.13
CA GLY A 259 30.17 1.50 -14.80
C GLY A 259 29.48 0.52 -13.86
N ILE A 260 30.29 -0.34 -13.24
CA ILE A 260 29.87 -1.27 -12.19
C ILE A 260 30.57 -0.86 -10.90
N ALA A 261 29.80 -0.57 -9.86
CA ALA A 261 30.31 -0.41 -8.51
C ALA A 261 30.56 -1.78 -7.88
N ARG A 262 31.80 -2.02 -7.44
CA ARG A 262 32.16 -3.19 -6.62
C ARG A 262 32.13 -2.78 -5.15
N ILE A 263 31.10 -3.20 -4.42
CA ILE A 263 30.95 -2.91 -3.00
C ILE A 263 31.38 -4.15 -2.22
N GLU A 264 32.41 -3.99 -1.39
CA GLU A 264 32.94 -5.07 -0.56
C GLU A 264 32.60 -4.81 0.92
N ILE A 265 31.67 -5.62 1.43
CA ILE A 265 31.26 -5.63 2.82
C ILE A 265 32.25 -6.49 3.59
N LYS A 266 33.19 -5.84 4.29
CA LYS A 266 34.26 -6.51 5.06
C LYS A 266 33.76 -6.98 6.42
N SER A 267 33.56 -6.06 7.34
CA SER A 267 33.21 -6.35 8.74
C SER A 267 32.59 -5.13 9.41
N ALA A 268 31.96 -5.36 10.57
CA ALA A 268 31.60 -4.32 11.53
C ALA A 268 32.25 -4.64 12.88
N LYS A 269 32.31 -3.63 13.75
CA LYS A 269 32.84 -3.78 15.11
C LYS A 269 31.95 -3.09 16.12
N HIS A 270 31.85 -3.66 17.32
CA HIS A 270 31.12 -3.12 18.46
C HIS A 270 29.65 -2.79 18.16
N LEU A 271 28.97 -3.65 17.40
CA LEU A 271 27.53 -3.49 17.16
C LEU A 271 26.76 -3.57 18.49
N LYS A 272 25.70 -2.77 18.59
CA LYS A 272 24.84 -2.76 19.78
C LYS A 272 24.19 -4.13 19.92
N GLN A 273 24.25 -4.69 21.13
CA GLN A 273 23.53 -5.90 21.50
C GLN A 273 22.02 -5.63 21.48
N ALA A 274 21.28 -6.49 20.80
CA ALA A 274 19.82 -6.39 20.66
C ALA A 274 19.08 -7.11 21.80
N ASP A 275 19.78 -7.90 22.62
CA ASP A 275 19.13 -8.68 23.68
C ASP A 275 19.06 -7.91 25.00
N SER A 276 17.83 -7.76 25.47
CA SER A 276 17.49 -7.27 26.80
C SER A 276 18.10 -8.17 27.87
N TRP A 277 18.34 -7.59 29.05
CA TRP A 277 19.12 -8.08 30.20
C TRP A 277 18.77 -9.48 30.78
N LEU A 278 17.86 -10.23 30.17
CA LEU A 278 17.40 -11.57 30.57
C LEU A 278 17.87 -12.71 29.64
N ALA A 279 18.35 -12.43 28.42
CA ALA A 279 18.60 -13.47 27.40
C ALA A 279 20.07 -13.71 27.01
N GLY A 280 21.00 -12.84 27.43
CA GLY A 280 22.45 -13.12 27.35
C GLY A 280 23.03 -13.40 25.96
N GLY A 281 22.49 -12.81 24.89
CA GLY A 281 22.98 -12.95 23.52
C GLY A 281 23.50 -11.65 22.89
N ALA A 282 24.44 -11.78 21.95
CA ALA A 282 24.85 -10.75 21.00
C ALA A 282 23.90 -10.72 19.78
N SER A 283 23.88 -9.60 19.06
CA SER A 283 23.03 -9.41 17.88
C SER A 283 23.39 -10.36 16.71
N ASP A 284 22.43 -10.56 15.80
CA ASP A 284 22.57 -11.29 14.53
C ASP A 284 22.67 -10.34 13.32
N PRO A 285 23.82 -9.67 13.10
CA PRO A 285 23.92 -8.62 12.10
C PRO A 285 24.00 -9.11 10.64
N TYR A 286 23.43 -8.28 9.75
CA TYR A 286 23.58 -8.32 8.30
C TYR A 286 23.60 -6.88 7.76
N VAL A 287 24.05 -6.69 6.52
CA VAL A 287 24.07 -5.39 5.84
C VAL A 287 23.14 -5.44 4.63
N ARG A 288 22.25 -4.46 4.52
CA ARG A 288 21.39 -4.24 3.34
C ARG A 288 21.93 -3.12 2.49
N ILE A 289 22.15 -3.37 1.20
CA ILE A 289 22.50 -2.34 0.22
C ILE A 289 21.24 -1.92 -0.52
N SER A 290 20.89 -0.64 -0.41
CA SER A 290 19.72 -0.06 -1.07
C SER A 290 20.03 1.29 -1.71
N ASN A 291 19.18 1.73 -2.63
CA ASN A 291 19.22 3.07 -3.19
C ASN A 291 18.49 4.01 -2.23
N LEU A 292 19.15 5.09 -1.80
CA LEU A 292 18.60 6.02 -0.81
C LEU A 292 17.43 6.85 -1.37
N SER A 293 17.40 7.10 -2.68
CA SER A 293 16.35 7.89 -3.34
C SER A 293 15.13 7.05 -3.70
N THR A 294 15.33 5.83 -4.20
CA THR A 294 14.24 4.96 -4.67
C THR A 294 13.84 3.88 -3.68
N SER A 295 14.60 3.71 -2.59
CA SER A 295 14.52 2.56 -1.66
C SER A 295 14.72 1.19 -2.31
N TRP A 296 15.21 1.14 -3.56
CA TRP A 296 15.47 -0.13 -4.27
C TRP A 296 16.54 -0.94 -3.54
N VAL A 297 16.30 -2.23 -3.28
CA VAL A 297 17.27 -3.11 -2.61
C VAL A 297 18.12 -3.85 -3.63
N TYR A 298 19.43 -3.67 -3.57
CA TYR A 298 20.39 -4.37 -4.43
C TYR A 298 20.77 -5.74 -3.86
N GLY A 299 20.72 -5.91 -2.53
CA GLY A 299 20.93 -7.19 -1.88
C GLY A 299 21.25 -7.07 -0.39
N ASP A 300 21.22 -8.21 0.29
CA ASP A 300 21.55 -8.37 1.70
C ASP A 300 22.81 -9.24 1.85
N SER A 301 23.65 -8.94 2.84
CA SER A 301 24.74 -9.84 3.22
C SER A 301 24.20 -11.08 3.93
N ARG A 302 25.04 -12.12 4.04
CA ARG A 302 24.79 -13.21 4.99
C ARG A 302 24.59 -12.66 6.40
N VAL A 303 23.71 -13.30 7.16
CA VAL A 303 23.53 -13.04 8.59
C VAL A 303 24.64 -13.76 9.36
N ILE A 304 25.28 -13.10 10.31
CA ILE A 304 26.23 -13.73 11.23
C ILE A 304 25.59 -13.78 12.60
N TYR A 305 25.44 -14.97 13.16
CA TYR A 305 24.72 -15.15 14.40
C TYR A 305 25.57 -14.80 15.62
N ASN A 306 24.95 -14.16 16.62
CA ASN A 306 25.48 -13.93 17.96
C ASN A 306 26.87 -13.28 17.96
N ASN A 307 27.09 -12.27 17.11
CA ASN A 307 28.40 -11.65 16.93
C ASN A 307 28.29 -10.14 16.71
N CYS A 308 28.82 -9.36 17.66
CA CYS A 308 28.85 -7.89 17.56
C CYS A 308 30.05 -7.35 16.75
N ASP A 309 30.96 -8.23 16.34
CA ASP A 309 32.12 -7.95 15.48
C ASP A 309 32.09 -8.85 14.23
N PRO A 310 31.02 -8.79 13.41
CA PRO A 310 30.84 -9.69 12.26
C PRO A 310 31.88 -9.44 11.17
N VAL A 311 32.35 -10.50 10.52
CA VAL A 311 33.17 -10.45 9.29
C VAL A 311 32.40 -11.14 8.17
N TRP A 312 31.89 -10.36 7.21
CA TRP A 312 31.11 -10.89 6.09
C TRP A 312 31.96 -11.28 4.89
N ASP A 313 33.03 -10.51 4.60
CA ASP A 313 33.86 -10.63 3.39
C ASP A 313 33.02 -10.99 2.14
N GLN A 314 32.03 -10.15 1.83
CA GLN A 314 31.09 -10.35 0.74
C GLN A 314 31.16 -9.20 -0.27
N VAL A 315 31.12 -9.54 -1.56
CA VAL A 315 31.23 -8.57 -2.64
C VAL A 315 29.93 -8.51 -3.43
N PHE A 316 29.47 -7.30 -3.71
CA PHE A 316 28.33 -7.00 -4.58
C PHE A 316 28.78 -6.20 -5.79
N TYR A 317 28.17 -6.49 -6.94
CA TYR A 317 28.40 -5.76 -8.20
C TYR A 317 27.10 -5.07 -8.60
N ILE A 318 27.11 -3.74 -8.59
CA ILE A 318 25.91 -2.93 -8.82
C ILE A 318 26.13 -2.07 -10.07
N PRO A 319 25.25 -2.14 -11.09
CA PRO A 319 25.33 -1.24 -12.23
C PRO A 319 24.96 0.19 -11.80
N VAL A 320 25.79 1.16 -12.18
CA VAL A 320 25.59 2.59 -11.86
C VAL A 320 25.07 3.29 -13.11
N TYR A 321 23.86 3.84 -13.04
CA TYR A 321 23.24 4.56 -14.15
C TYR A 321 23.34 6.07 -13.97
N ASP A 322 23.37 6.56 -12.74
CA ASP A 322 23.68 7.95 -12.40
C ASP A 322 24.80 8.04 -11.33
N ILE A 323 25.82 8.86 -11.59
CA ILE A 323 26.94 9.07 -10.67
C ILE A 323 26.51 9.80 -9.37
N GLN A 324 25.34 10.43 -9.39
CA GLN A 324 24.72 11.05 -8.20
C GLN A 324 23.87 10.05 -7.40
N GLU A 325 23.73 8.79 -7.83
CA GLU A 325 23.05 7.76 -7.04
C GLU A 325 23.69 7.61 -5.66
N LYS A 326 22.85 7.62 -4.63
CA LYS A 326 23.26 7.44 -3.24
C LYS A 326 22.89 6.04 -2.78
N PHE A 327 23.90 5.26 -2.38
CA PHE A 327 23.68 3.97 -1.75
C PHE A 327 23.53 4.14 -0.25
N ASN A 328 22.55 3.46 0.34
CA ASN A 328 22.40 3.26 1.77
C ASN A 328 22.88 1.84 2.12
N LEU A 329 23.76 1.76 3.11
CA LEU A 329 24.22 0.51 3.71
C LEU A 329 23.70 0.51 5.14
N GLN A 330 22.69 -0.30 5.41
CA GLN A 330 22.01 -0.39 6.71
C GLN A 330 22.30 -1.71 7.41
#